data_AF-A0A932H4L4-F1
#
_entry.id   AF-A0A932H4L4-F1
#
_cell.length_a   1.000
_cell.length_b   1.000
_cell.length_c   1.000
_cell.angle_alpha   90.00
_cell.angle_beta   90.00
_cell.angle_gamma   90.00
#
_symmetry.space_group_name_H-M   'P 1'
#
loop_
_entity.id
_entity.type
_entity.pdbx_description
1 polymer ?
#
loop_
_entity_poly.entity_id
_entity_poly.type
_entity_poly.pdbx_seq_one_letter_code
_entity_poly.pdbx_strand_id
1 'polypeptide(L)' 'MKREAVQTDSAPKAIGPYEQAIKVDGFVFTAGQIPLDGRRG' A
#
# COMPACT_ATOMS: atom_id res chain seq x y z
N MET A 1 7.38 0.39 19.02
CA MET A 1 7.06 0.89 17.67
C MET A 1 6.02 -0.03 17.06
N LYS A 2 4.92 0.53 16.53
CA LYS A 2 3.86 -0.25 15.87
C LYS A 2 3.96 -0.03 14.37
N ARG A 3 4.25 -1.11 13.63
CA ARG A 3 4.15 -1.14 12.17
C ARG A 3 2.70 -1.45 11.80
N GLU A 4 2.10 -0.63 10.96
CA GLU A 4 0.73 -0.80 10.49
C GLU A 4 0.73 -0.90 8.95
N ALA A 5 0.13 -1.98 8.44
CA ALA A 5 -0.09 -2.14 7.01
C ALA A 5 -1.25 -1.26 6.57
N VAL A 6 -1.10 -0.60 5.41
CA VAL A 6 -2.15 0.20 4.79
C VAL A 6 -2.72 -0.57 3.62
N GLN A 7 -4.05 -0.72 3.60
CA GLN A 7 -4.80 -1.36 2.52
C GLN A 7 -5.97 -0.47 2.08
N THR A 8 -6.17 -0.36 0.76
CA THR A 8 -7.26 0.38 0.13
C THR A 8 -7.63 -0.24 -1.22
N ASP A 9 -8.91 -0.18 -1.54
CA ASP A 9 -9.45 -0.60 -2.85
C ASP A 9 -9.31 0.49 -3.94
N SER A 10 -8.76 1.66 -3.59
CA SER A 10 -8.52 2.75 -4.54
C SER A 10 -7.11 2.75 -5.16
N ALA A 11 -6.27 1.75 -4.81
CA ALA A 11 -4.93 1.57 -5.36
C ALA A 11 -4.75 0.12 -5.84
N PRO A 12 -3.79 -0.16 -6.73
CA PRO A 12 -3.46 -1.53 -7.13
C PRO A 12 -3.25 -2.43 -5.91
N LYS A 13 -3.90 -3.60 -5.93
CA LYS A 13 -3.80 -4.57 -4.84
C LYS A 13 -2.34 -4.98 -4.64
N ALA A 14 -1.96 -5.21 -3.40
CA ALA A 14 -0.67 -5.81 -3.10
C ALA A 14 -0.70 -7.31 -3.47
N ILE A 15 -0.05 -7.70 -4.57
CA ILE A 15 0.00 -9.09 -5.03
C ILE A 15 1.38 -9.67 -4.73
N GLY A 16 1.52 -10.30 -3.57
CA GLY A 16 2.77 -10.91 -3.10
C GLY A 16 3.14 -10.46 -1.69
N PRO A 17 4.38 -10.73 -1.23
CA PRO A 17 4.81 -10.44 0.14
C PRO A 17 5.18 -8.96 0.33
N TYR A 18 4.24 -8.05 0.05
CA TYR A 18 4.40 -6.62 0.30
C TYR A 18 3.06 -5.96 0.70
N GLU A 19 3.13 -4.71 1.17
CA GLU A 19 1.96 -3.89 1.53
C GLU A 19 1.88 -2.68 0.59
N GLN A 20 0.67 -2.15 0.33
CA GLN A 20 0.52 -0.94 -0.49
C GLN A 20 1.24 0.27 0.15
N ALA A 21 1.18 0.38 1.48
CA ALA A 21 2.03 1.26 2.26
C ALA A 21 2.22 0.72 3.69
N ILE A 22 3.21 1.25 4.38
CA ILE A 22 3.48 0.97 5.79
C ILE A 22 3.46 2.29 6.55
N LYS A 23 2.69 2.33 7.65
CA LYS A 23 2.72 3.43 8.61
C LYS A 23 3.53 3.03 9.83
N VAL A 24 4.48 3.87 10.22
CA VAL A 24 5.31 3.67 11.40
C VAL A 24 5.82 5.02 11.90
N ASP A 25 5.78 5.23 13.22
CA ASP A 25 6.32 6.41 13.90
C ASP A 25 5.91 7.77 13.30
N GLY A 26 4.66 7.87 12.84
CA GLY A 26 4.10 9.10 12.25
C GLY A 26 4.42 9.28 10.76
N PHE A 27 5.22 8.40 10.16
CA PHE A 27 5.52 8.39 8.73
C PHE A 27 4.68 7.36 7.98
N VAL A 28 4.49 7.60 6.69
CA VAL A 28 3.88 6.66 5.74
C VAL A 28 4.85 6.44 4.59
N PHE A 29 5.23 5.19 4.38
CA PHE A 29 6.10 4.75 3.29
C PHE A 29 5.27 4.00 2.27
N THR A 30 5.13 4.53 1.06
CA THR A 30 4.34 3.91 -0.01
C THR A 30 5.19 2.96 -0.84
N ALA A 31 4.60 1.86 -1.32
CA ALA A 31 5.21 1.05 -2.36
C ALA A 31 5.30 1.85 -3.69
N GLY A 32 6.20 1.44 -4.58
CA GLY A 32 6.27 1.99 -5.93
C GLY A 32 4.95 1.77 -6.66
N GLN A 33 4.32 2.85 -7.11
CA GLN A 33 3.05 2.79 -7.83
C GLN A 33 3.29 2.82 -9.34
N ILE A 34 2.58 1.95 -10.05
CA ILE A 34 2.45 1.98 -11.51
C ILE A 34 1.07 2.54 -11.87
N PRO A 35 0.86 3.09 -13.09
CA PRO A 35 -0.44 3.65 -13.50
C PRO A 35 -1.45 2.55 -13.87
N LEU A 36 -1.73 1.66 -12.92
CA LEU A 36 -2.77 0.64 -13.00
C LEU A 36 -4.01 1.15 -12.24
N ASP A 37 -5.20 1.00 -12.84
CA ASP A 37 -6.44 1.37 -12.18
C ASP A 37 -6.77 0.36 -11.07
N GLY A 38 -6.59 0.76 -9.81
CA GLY A 38 -6.86 -0.08 -8.65
C GLY A 38 -8.33 -0.54 -8.51
N ARG A 39 -9.26 0.15 -9.18
CA ARG A 39 -10.69 -0.21 -9.19
C ARG A 39 -11.04 -1.15 -10.34
N ARG A 40 -10.19 -1.23 -11.35
CA ARG A 40 -10.31 -2.14 -12.49
C ARG A 40 -9.14 -3.12 -12.45
N GLY A 41 -9.26 -4.10 -11.56
CA GLY A 41 -8.42 -5.30 -11.51
C GLY A 41 -9.20 -6.51 -11.99
#